data_AF-A0A382BIK2-F1
#
_entry.id   AF-A0A382BIK2-F1
#
_cell.length_a   1.000
_cell.length_b   1.000
_cell.length_c   1.000
_cell.angle_alpha   90.00
_cell.angle_beta   90.00
_cell.angle_gamma   90.00
#
_symmetry.space_group_name_H-M   'P 1'
#
loop_
_entity.id
_entity.type
_entity.pdbx_description
1 polymer ?
#
loop_
_entity_poly.entity_id
_entity_poly.type
_entity_poly.pdbx_seq_one_letter_code
_entity_poly.pdbx_strand_id
1 'polypeptide(L)'
;MKRILTLLLLSFSITPFCFAVPNKAELHKRFESSMKNVRFSGHFTVTGKEDALSKETYEIQNVQKLGDGDLWIFTARVKYGGKDVILPMPLPVKWVGEVPVITMHNLSIPGLGTFSAHVVLDGDKYAGTWAHGKVGGHLYGTIEKMKK
;
A
#
# COMPACT_ATOMS: atom_id res chain seq x y z
N MET A 1 9.22 -46.50 56.48
CA MET A 1 10.28 -45.81 55.72
C MET A 1 9.62 -44.86 54.73
N LYS A 2 9.85 -43.54 54.89
CA LYS A 2 9.11 -42.46 54.21
C LYS A 2 9.65 -42.20 52.79
N ARG A 3 8.70 -41.95 51.89
CA ARG A 3 8.82 -41.61 50.48
C ARG A 3 9.47 -40.24 50.28
N ILE A 4 10.26 -40.06 49.21
CA ILE A 4 10.51 -38.75 48.60
C ILE A 4 10.44 -38.90 47.08
N LEU A 5 9.40 -38.33 46.50
CA LEU A 5 9.17 -38.17 45.07
C LEU A 5 9.49 -36.69 44.76
N THR A 6 10.60 -36.43 44.08
CA THR A 6 11.02 -35.07 43.72
C THR A 6 10.32 -34.65 42.42
N LEU A 7 9.32 -33.76 42.53
CA LEU A 7 8.62 -33.18 41.39
C LEU A 7 9.35 -31.90 40.95
N LEU A 8 9.98 -31.93 39.78
CA LEU A 8 10.65 -30.78 39.18
C LEU A 8 9.63 -29.95 38.39
N LEU A 9 9.15 -28.85 38.96
CA LEU A 9 8.28 -27.88 38.29
C LEU A 9 9.13 -26.94 37.45
N LEU A 10 9.16 -27.15 36.13
CA LEU A 10 9.76 -26.23 35.18
C LEU A 10 8.77 -25.06 34.94
N SER A 11 9.01 -23.93 35.60
CA SER A 11 8.25 -22.70 35.35
C SER A 11 8.67 -22.10 34.01
N PHE A 12 7.85 -22.28 32.97
CA PHE A 12 8.05 -21.63 31.68
C PHE A 12 7.57 -20.18 31.80
N SER A 13 8.51 -19.26 32.02
CA SER A 13 8.26 -17.82 31.99
C SER A 13 7.86 -17.44 30.56
N ILE A 14 6.57 -17.25 30.31
CA ILE A 14 6.09 -16.66 29.06
C ILE A 14 6.53 -15.20 29.09
N THR A 15 7.70 -14.89 28.52
CA THR A 15 8.05 -13.52 28.20
C THR A 15 7.03 -13.04 27.16
N PRO A 16 6.24 -12.00 27.45
CA PRO A 16 5.39 -11.43 26.43
C PRO A 16 6.32 -10.92 25.33
N PHE A 17 6.22 -11.53 24.16
CA PHE A 17 6.86 -11.04 22.95
C PHE A 17 6.20 -9.70 22.65
N CYS A 18 6.72 -8.64 23.26
CA CYS A 18 6.28 -7.29 23.02
C CYS A 18 6.70 -6.97 21.58
N PHE A 19 5.78 -7.12 20.64
CA PHE A 19 5.98 -6.63 19.28
C PHE A 19 6.22 -5.12 19.39
N ALA A 20 7.48 -4.70 19.31
CA ALA A 20 7.81 -3.28 19.28
C ALA A 20 7.16 -2.69 18.03
N VAL A 21 6.26 -1.73 18.23
CA VAL A 21 5.72 -0.95 17.12
C VAL A 21 6.91 -0.22 16.49
N PRO A 22 7.21 -0.44 15.21
CA PRO A 22 8.35 0.22 14.57
C PRO A 22 8.20 1.73 14.64
N ASN A 23 9.34 2.41 14.79
CA ASN A 23 9.38 3.87 14.81
C ASN A 23 8.76 4.42 13.52
N LYS A 24 7.71 5.25 13.65
CA LYS A 24 6.98 5.86 12.53
C LYS A 24 7.90 6.59 11.55
N ALA A 25 8.95 7.25 12.05
CA ALA A 25 9.93 7.93 11.19
C ALA A 25 10.74 6.95 10.33
N GLU A 26 11.08 5.78 10.87
CA GLU A 26 11.77 4.74 10.13
C GLU A 26 10.86 4.08 9.10
N LEU A 27 9.59 3.79 9.46
CA LEU A 27 8.57 3.31 8.53
C LEU A 27 8.40 4.27 7.34
N HIS A 28 8.29 5.57 7.63
CA HIS A 28 8.16 6.61 6.61
C HIS A 28 9.37 6.63 5.67
N LYS A 29 10.59 6.59 6.22
CA LYS A 29 11.82 6.57 5.43
C LYS A 29 11.93 5.32 4.55
N ARG A 30 11.54 4.15 5.09
CA ARG A 30 11.50 2.89 4.33
C ARG A 30 10.51 3.00 3.18
N PHE A 31 9.34 3.60 3.40
CA PHE A 31 8.32 3.80 2.36
C PHE A 31 8.77 4.73 1.23
N GLU A 32 9.39 5.88 1.55
CA GLU A 32 9.94 6.78 0.53
C GLU A 32 11.00 6.08 -0.32
N SER A 33 11.87 5.29 0.32
CA SER A 33 12.92 4.53 -0.36
C SER A 33 12.35 3.41 -1.23
N SER A 34 11.37 2.65 -0.71
CA SER A 34 10.78 1.52 -1.43
C SER A 34 10.00 1.99 -2.66
N MET A 35 9.33 3.13 -2.60
CA MET A 35 8.54 3.69 -3.69
C MET A 35 9.33 4.58 -4.67
N LYS A 36 10.65 4.72 -4.50
CA LYS A 36 11.48 5.45 -5.46
C LYS A 36 11.68 4.67 -6.75
N ASN A 37 11.33 5.27 -7.89
CA ASN A 37 11.48 4.72 -9.24
C ASN A 37 10.91 3.29 -9.36
N VAL A 38 9.62 3.14 -9.06
CA VAL A 38 8.93 1.85 -9.17
C VAL A 38 7.87 1.87 -10.27
N ARG A 39 7.59 0.69 -10.82
CA ARG A 39 6.46 0.44 -11.71
C ARG A 39 5.51 -0.55 -11.04
N PHE A 40 4.25 -0.19 -11.03
CA PHE A 40 3.13 -1.06 -10.68
C PHE A 40 2.67 -1.71 -11.98
N SER A 41 2.62 -3.04 -12.02
CA SER A 41 2.14 -3.79 -13.17
C SER A 41 1.11 -4.80 -12.69
N GLY A 42 -0.10 -4.71 -13.22
CA GLY A 42 -1.18 -5.53 -12.70
C GLY A 42 -2.41 -5.56 -13.58
N HIS A 43 -3.51 -5.87 -12.92
CA HIS A 43 -4.80 -5.97 -13.55
C HIS A 43 -5.87 -5.32 -12.70
N PHE A 44 -6.93 -4.85 -13.36
CA PHE A 44 -8.16 -4.44 -12.71
C PHE A 44 -9.37 -5.15 -13.32
N THR A 45 -10.42 -5.21 -12.51
CA THR A 45 -11.76 -5.71 -12.85
C THR A 45 -12.75 -4.55 -12.80
N VAL A 46 -13.91 -4.74 -13.43
CA VAL A 46 -15.08 -3.89 -13.27
C VAL A 46 -16.19 -4.76 -12.68
N THR A 47 -16.79 -4.33 -11.58
CA THR A 47 -17.92 -5.03 -10.95
C THR A 47 -19.07 -5.20 -11.96
N GLY A 48 -19.61 -6.42 -12.08
CA GLY A 48 -20.59 -6.80 -13.09
C GLY A 48 -19.99 -7.15 -14.45
N LYS A 49 -18.66 -7.21 -14.57
CA LYS A 49 -17.91 -7.67 -15.76
C LYS A 49 -16.76 -8.57 -15.34
N GLU A 50 -17.09 -9.64 -14.62
CA GLU A 50 -16.15 -10.53 -13.95
C GLU A 50 -15.17 -11.23 -14.93
N ASP A 51 -15.60 -11.48 -16.17
CA ASP A 51 -14.78 -12.15 -17.19
C ASP A 51 -13.75 -11.23 -17.88
N ALA A 52 -13.77 -9.92 -17.59
CA ALA A 52 -12.95 -8.92 -18.30
C ALA A 52 -11.81 -8.40 -17.42
N LEU A 53 -10.70 -9.15 -17.39
CA LEU A 53 -9.47 -8.72 -16.72
C LEU A 53 -8.70 -7.73 -17.61
N SER A 54 -8.54 -6.49 -17.16
CA SER A 54 -7.84 -5.43 -17.91
C SER A 54 -6.47 -5.17 -17.33
N LYS A 55 -5.43 -5.10 -18.17
CA LYS A 55 -4.06 -4.75 -17.73
C LYS A 55 -3.97 -3.28 -17.37
N GLU A 56 -3.19 -2.98 -16.35
CA GLU A 56 -2.82 -1.61 -15.99
C GLU A 56 -1.33 -1.49 -15.66
N THR A 57 -0.83 -0.26 -15.75
CA THR A 57 0.53 0.08 -15.36
C THR A 57 0.59 1.51 -14.84
N TYR A 58 1.23 1.69 -13.70
CA TYR A 58 1.56 3.01 -13.13
C TYR A 58 3.06 3.12 -12.88
N GLU A 59 3.66 4.29 -13.14
CA GLU A 59 5.06 4.55 -12.82
C GLU A 59 5.16 5.63 -11.75
N ILE A 60 5.83 5.33 -10.65
CA ILE A 60 6.07 6.25 -9.55
C ILE A 60 7.55 6.60 -9.54
N GLN A 61 7.85 7.90 -9.67
CA GLN A 61 9.21 8.40 -9.60
C GLN A 61 9.69 8.50 -8.16
N ASN A 62 8.85 9.08 -7.30
CA ASN A 62 9.13 9.22 -5.88
C ASN A 62 7.84 9.41 -5.08
N VAL A 63 7.98 9.22 -3.77
CA VAL A 63 6.97 9.54 -2.77
C VAL A 63 7.63 10.37 -1.68
N GLN A 64 6.96 11.44 -1.22
CA GLN A 64 7.46 12.34 -0.18
C GLN A 64 6.38 12.63 0.86
N LYS A 65 6.74 12.62 2.14
CA LYS A 65 5.80 12.97 3.21
C LYS A 65 5.40 14.44 3.12
N LEU A 66 4.09 14.73 3.20
CA LEU A 66 3.57 16.09 3.29
C LEU A 66 3.04 16.37 4.71
N GLY A 67 3.78 17.20 5.46
CA GLY A 67 3.44 17.56 6.84
C GLY A 67 3.30 16.36 7.78
N ASP A 68 2.66 16.58 8.93
CA ASP A 68 2.58 15.58 10.02
C ASP A 68 1.39 14.61 9.91
N GLY A 69 0.44 14.89 9.02
CA GLY A 69 -0.77 14.07 8.82
C GLY A 69 -0.53 12.79 8.02
N ASP A 70 -1.55 12.32 7.28
CA ASP A 70 -1.45 11.11 6.46
C ASP A 70 -1.15 11.39 4.98
N LEU A 71 -0.94 12.65 4.59
CA LEU A 71 -0.73 13.01 3.20
C LEU A 71 0.71 12.76 2.73
N TRP A 72 0.81 12.29 1.49
CA TRP A 72 2.06 12.03 0.77
C TRP A 72 1.93 12.53 -0.66
N ILE A 73 3.00 13.09 -1.21
CA ILE A 73 3.06 13.46 -2.63
C ILE A 73 3.64 12.29 -3.41
N PHE A 74 2.83 11.71 -4.29
CA PHE A 74 3.25 10.72 -5.26
C PHE A 74 3.54 11.43 -6.59
N THR A 75 4.80 11.47 -7.01
CA THR A 75 5.15 11.95 -8.34
C THR A 75 5.03 10.78 -9.31
N ALA A 76 3.92 10.71 -10.04
CA ALA A 76 3.61 9.58 -10.90
C ALA A 76 3.45 9.99 -12.37
N ARG A 77 3.83 9.09 -13.27
CA ARG A 77 3.49 9.17 -14.69
C ARG A 77 2.19 8.40 -14.92
N VAL A 78 1.21 9.09 -15.48
CA VAL A 78 -0.11 8.54 -15.78
C VAL A 78 -0.30 8.51 -17.29
N LYS A 79 -0.61 7.34 -17.83
CA LYS A 79 -0.99 7.14 -19.23
C LYS A 79 -2.50 6.87 -19.30
N TYR A 80 -3.27 7.86 -19.73
CA TYR A 80 -4.72 7.77 -19.81
C TYR A 80 -5.29 8.65 -20.92
N GLY A 81 -6.24 8.14 -21.70
CA GLY A 81 -6.95 8.93 -22.72
C GLY A 81 -6.04 9.61 -23.76
N GLY A 82 -4.95 8.96 -24.15
CA GLY A 82 -3.95 9.50 -25.09
C GLY A 82 -2.98 10.53 -24.47
N LYS A 83 -3.12 10.85 -23.18
CA LYS A 83 -2.20 11.70 -22.44
C LYS A 83 -1.16 10.86 -21.72
N ASP A 84 0.07 11.35 -21.73
CA ASP A 84 1.20 10.78 -21.00
C ASP A 84 1.86 11.91 -20.21
N VAL A 85 1.52 12.01 -18.93
CA VAL A 85 1.88 13.16 -18.09
C VAL A 85 2.48 12.70 -16.76
N ILE A 86 3.45 13.45 -16.27
CA ILE A 86 3.98 13.30 -14.91
C ILE A 86 3.34 14.37 -14.03
N LEU A 87 2.70 13.97 -12.94
CA LEU A 87 2.01 14.90 -12.04
C LEU A 87 2.19 14.51 -10.57
N PRO A 88 2.27 15.51 -9.67
CA PRO A 88 2.24 15.27 -8.23
C PRO A 88 0.81 14.99 -7.76
N MET A 89 0.60 13.85 -7.11
CA MET A 89 -0.68 13.46 -6.52
C MET A 89 -0.58 13.45 -5.00
N PRO A 90 -1.23 14.38 -4.28
CA PRO A 90 -1.35 14.32 -2.83
C PRO A 90 -2.33 13.21 -2.45
N LEU A 91 -1.82 12.07 -1.98
CA LEU A 91 -2.62 10.91 -1.60
C LEU A 91 -2.44 10.60 -0.10
N PRO A 92 -3.55 10.34 0.62
CA PRO A 92 -3.46 9.81 1.97
C PRO A 92 -2.90 8.38 1.98
N VAL A 93 -1.96 8.11 2.90
CA VAL A 93 -1.47 6.76 3.19
C VAL A 93 -1.64 6.50 4.67
N LYS A 94 -2.48 5.51 4.97
CA LYS A 94 -2.70 5.00 6.32
C LYS A 94 -1.87 3.75 6.56
N TRP A 95 -1.73 3.34 7.82
CA TRP A 95 -0.89 2.21 8.20
C TRP A 95 -1.69 1.18 8.99
N VAL A 96 -1.55 -0.09 8.61
CA VAL A 96 -2.02 -1.25 9.38
C VAL A 96 -0.78 -1.98 9.90
N GLY A 97 -0.37 -1.66 11.13
CA GLY A 97 0.96 -2.04 11.60
C GLY A 97 2.04 -1.37 10.72
N GLU A 98 2.83 -2.19 10.02
CA GLU A 98 3.87 -1.72 9.09
C GLU A 98 3.40 -1.63 7.63
N VAL A 99 2.15 -2.01 7.34
CA VAL A 99 1.63 -2.14 5.98
C VAL A 99 0.98 -0.82 5.54
N PRO A 100 1.52 -0.13 4.51
CA PRO A 100 0.91 1.10 4.02
C PRO A 100 -0.32 0.80 3.14
N VAL A 101 -1.35 1.62 3.33
CA VAL A 101 -2.63 1.56 2.60
C VAL A 101 -2.91 2.92 1.98
N ILE A 102 -2.82 3.02 0.66
CA ILE A 102 -3.22 4.21 -0.08
C ILE A 102 -4.74 4.33 0.03
N THR A 103 -5.22 5.48 0.50
CA THR A 103 -6.63 5.71 0.81
C THR A 103 -7.13 6.97 0.12
N MET A 104 -7.98 6.82 -0.88
CA MET A 104 -8.67 7.90 -1.58
C MET A 104 -10.17 7.76 -1.38
N HIS A 105 -10.80 8.84 -0.92
CA HIS A 105 -12.25 8.90 -0.78
C HIS A 105 -12.77 10.10 -1.58
N ASN A 106 -13.36 9.83 -2.75
CA ASN A 106 -13.90 10.82 -3.66
C ASN A 106 -12.92 11.98 -3.97
N LEU A 107 -11.65 11.63 -4.20
CA LEU A 107 -10.61 12.60 -4.50
C LEU A 107 -10.73 13.05 -5.96
N SER A 108 -10.94 14.35 -6.16
CA SER A 108 -10.94 14.97 -7.48
C SER A 108 -9.52 15.30 -7.93
N ILE A 109 -9.09 14.67 -9.02
CA ILE A 109 -7.82 14.95 -9.69
C ILE A 109 -8.12 15.84 -10.91
N PRO A 110 -7.62 17.09 -10.94
CA PRO A 110 -7.86 18.00 -12.04
C PRO A 110 -7.49 17.39 -13.40
N GLY A 111 -8.44 17.41 -14.34
CA GLY A 111 -8.25 16.88 -15.70
C GLY A 111 -8.31 15.35 -15.84
N LEU A 112 -8.43 14.60 -14.74
CA LEU A 112 -8.58 13.13 -14.74
C LEU A 112 -9.93 12.66 -14.15
N GLY A 113 -10.54 13.46 -13.27
CA GLY A 113 -11.85 13.21 -12.68
C GLY A 113 -11.78 12.78 -11.22
N THR A 114 -12.82 12.12 -10.71
CA THR A 114 -12.97 11.83 -9.26
C THR A 114 -12.82 10.35 -8.98
N PHE A 115 -11.97 10.01 -8.01
CA PHE A 115 -11.59 8.63 -7.74
C PHE A 115 -11.71 8.29 -6.25
N SER A 116 -12.14 7.07 -5.98
CA SER A 116 -11.98 6.42 -4.69
C SER A 116 -11.11 5.18 -4.87
N ALA A 117 -10.22 4.91 -3.92
CA ALA A 117 -9.36 3.74 -3.97
C ALA A 117 -8.86 3.38 -2.56
N HIS A 118 -8.75 2.08 -2.29
CA HIS A 118 -8.16 1.57 -1.05
C HIS A 118 -7.22 0.43 -1.44
N VAL A 119 -5.91 0.72 -1.42
CA VAL A 119 -4.89 -0.18 -1.97
C VAL A 119 -3.86 -0.49 -0.90
N VAL A 120 -3.79 -1.77 -0.54
CA VAL A 120 -2.78 -2.31 0.38
C VAL A 120 -1.50 -2.56 -0.41
N LEU A 121 -0.36 -2.12 0.12
CA LEU A 121 0.95 -2.41 -0.43
C LEU A 121 1.67 -3.41 0.47
N ASP A 122 1.90 -4.62 -0.01
CA ASP A 122 2.49 -5.72 0.75
C ASP A 122 3.72 -6.26 0.03
N GLY A 123 4.89 -5.79 0.48
CA GLY A 123 6.17 -6.11 -0.14
C GLY A 123 6.25 -5.65 -1.60
N ASP A 124 6.38 -6.62 -2.50
CA ASP A 124 6.43 -6.43 -3.96
C ASP A 124 5.05 -6.56 -4.63
N LYS A 125 3.95 -6.56 -3.86
CA LYS A 125 2.58 -6.71 -4.34
C LYS A 125 1.69 -5.57 -3.88
N TYR A 126 0.58 -5.41 -4.60
CA TYR A 126 -0.53 -4.58 -4.15
C TYR A 126 -1.85 -5.22 -4.51
N ALA A 127 -2.88 -4.89 -3.74
CA ALA A 127 -4.26 -5.25 -4.03
C ALA A 127 -5.21 -4.23 -3.41
N GLY A 128 -6.37 -4.03 -4.02
CA GLY A 128 -7.31 -3.04 -3.54
C GLY A 128 -8.60 -2.93 -4.33
N THR A 129 -9.39 -1.94 -3.92
CA THR A 129 -10.59 -1.50 -4.64
C THR A 129 -10.36 -0.17 -5.32
N TRP A 130 -11.12 0.09 -6.38
CA TRP A 130 -11.17 1.38 -7.05
C TRP A 130 -12.61 1.73 -7.45
N ALA A 131 -12.88 3.03 -7.57
CA ALA A 131 -14.11 3.54 -8.15
C ALA A 131 -13.88 4.88 -8.84
N HIS A 132 -14.62 5.10 -9.91
CA HIS A 132 -14.76 6.37 -10.63
C HIS A 132 -16.25 6.63 -10.91
N GLY A 133 -16.83 7.56 -10.17
CA GLY A 133 -18.28 7.77 -10.17
C GLY A 133 -19.04 6.52 -9.70
N LYS A 134 -19.90 5.97 -10.56
CA LYS A 134 -20.70 4.76 -10.24
C LYS A 134 -20.04 3.44 -10.64
N VAL A 135 -18.89 3.50 -11.30
CA VAL A 135 -18.16 2.32 -11.79
C VAL A 135 -17.01 2.04 -10.84
N GLY A 136 -16.73 0.78 -10.57
CA GLY A 136 -15.59 0.38 -9.74
C GLY A 136 -15.28 -1.10 -9.89
N GLY A 137 -14.36 -1.57 -9.07
CA GLY A 137 -13.96 -2.97 -9.01
C GLY A 137 -12.72 -3.17 -8.15
N HIS A 138 -11.98 -4.21 -8.47
CA HIS A 138 -10.75 -4.58 -7.77
C HIS A 138 -9.54 -4.40 -8.68
N LEU A 139 -8.38 -4.16 -8.08
CA LEU A 139 -7.08 -4.15 -8.75
C LEU A 139 -6.06 -4.91 -7.93
N TYR A 140 -5.08 -5.51 -8.60
CA TYR A 140 -3.95 -6.19 -7.96
C TYR A 140 -2.79 -6.36 -8.94
N GLY A 141 -1.57 -6.50 -8.40
CA GLY A 141 -0.38 -6.67 -9.22
C GLY A 141 0.90 -6.69 -8.42
N THR A 142 2.01 -6.41 -9.11
CA THR A 142 3.36 -6.36 -8.54
C THR A 142 4.00 -4.98 -8.67
N ILE A 143 4.95 -4.70 -7.79
CA ILE A 143 5.73 -3.47 -7.71
C ILE A 143 7.20 -3.82 -7.97
N GLU A 144 7.77 -3.24 -9.01
CA GLU A 144 9.16 -3.51 -9.41
C GLU A 144 9.96 -2.23 -9.54
N LYS A 145 11.25 -2.27 -9.22
CA LYS A 145 12.16 -1.16 -9.51
C LYS A 145 12.31 -0.98 -11.02
N MET A 146 12.11 0.24 -11.50
CA MET A 146 12.39 0.58 -12.89
C MET A 146 13.91 0.57 -13.10
N LYS A 147 14.36 -0.15 -14.14
CA LYS A 147 15.75 -0.06 -14.59
C LYS A 147 16.03 1.38 -15.04
N LYS A 148 17.19 1.90 -14.67
CA LYS A 148 17.68 3.20 -15.14
C LYS A 148 17.85 3.20 -16.65
#